data_AF-A0A560RW51-F1
#
_entry.id   AF-A0A560RW51-F1
#
_cell.length_a   1.000
_cell.length_b   1.000
_cell.length_c   1.000
_cell.angle_alpha   90.00
_cell.angle_beta   90.00
_cell.angle_gamma   90.00
#
_symmetry.space_group_name_H-M   'P 1'
#
loop_
_entity.id
_entity.type
_entity.pdbx_description
1 polymer ?
#
loop_
_entity_poly.entity_id
_entity_poly.type
_entity_poly.pdbx_seq_one_letter_code
_entity_poly.pdbx_strand_id
1 'polypeptide(L)'
;MNNPGLFQARWNARQLAFCNVVPLALLAFCLWPTGQRQCVFFDGWLFHPLNSPLATNPIWLHIWAIASLRPFDAVGRWFRG
;
A
#
# COMPACT_ATOMS: atom_id res chain seq x y z
N MET A 1 -15.79 -25.61 -29.31
CA MET A 1 -15.30 -24.25 -29.57
C MET A 1 -13.79 -24.24 -29.40
N ASN A 2 -13.04 -24.30 -30.51
CA ASN A 2 -11.58 -24.28 -30.54
C ASN A 2 -11.16 -22.85 -30.91
N ASN A 3 -10.86 -22.01 -29.90
CA ASN A 3 -10.39 -20.64 -30.09
C ASN A 3 -8.92 -20.52 -29.66
N PRO A 4 -7.96 -20.87 -30.54
CA PRO A 4 -6.52 -20.79 -30.24
C PRO A 4 -6.01 -19.34 -30.03
N GLY A 5 -6.87 -18.34 -30.22
CA GLY A 5 -6.56 -16.92 -29.99
C GLY A 5 -6.72 -16.45 -28.53
N LEU A 6 -7.51 -17.13 -27.69
CA LEU A 6 -7.73 -16.70 -26.30
C LEU A 6 -6.59 -17.10 -25.35
N PHE A 7 -5.86 -18.17 -25.70
CA PHE A 7 -4.62 -18.58 -25.03
C PHE A 7 -3.42 -18.35 -25.95
N GLN A 8 -3.33 -17.17 -26.55
CA GLN A 8 -2.03 -16.69 -26.99
C GLN A 8 -1.22 -16.44 -25.71
N ALA A 9 -0.51 -17.47 -25.24
CA ALA A 9 0.53 -17.38 -24.23
C ALA A 9 1.71 -16.58 -24.79
N ARG A 10 1.46 -15.34 -25.22
CA ARG A 10 2.49 -14.36 -25.50
C ARG A 10 2.97 -13.91 -24.13
N TRP A 11 3.90 -14.68 -23.57
CA TRP A 11 4.57 -14.37 -22.31
C TRP A 11 5.03 -12.92 -22.37
N ASN A 12 4.36 -12.04 -21.62
CA ASN A 12 4.84 -10.69 -21.44
C ASN A 12 5.94 -10.75 -20.39
N ALA A 13 7.09 -11.32 -20.78
CA ALA A 13 8.24 -11.53 -19.91
C ALA A 13 8.68 -10.23 -19.24
N ARG A 14 8.47 -9.08 -19.90
CA ARG A 14 8.70 -7.75 -19.32
C ARG A 14 7.74 -7.45 -18.18
N GLN A 15 6.44 -7.63 -18.35
CA GLN A 15 5.47 -7.44 -17.25
C GLN A 15 5.71 -8.44 -16.12
N LEU A 16 5.99 -9.70 -16.44
CA LEU A 16 6.32 -10.71 -15.44
C LEU A 16 7.58 -10.32 -14.67
N ALA A 17 8.65 -9.88 -15.36
CA ALA A 17 9.86 -9.41 -14.72
C ALA A 17 9.58 -8.17 -13.86
N PHE A 18 8.80 -7.20 -14.32
CA PHE A 18 8.40 -6.06 -13.50
C PHE A 18 7.65 -6.50 -12.24
N CYS A 19 6.66 -7.39 -12.36
CA CYS A 19 5.89 -7.91 -11.24
C CYS A 19 6.73 -8.66 -10.21
N ASN A 20 7.91 -9.19 -10.58
CA ASN A 20 8.80 -9.88 -9.65
C ASN A 20 9.94 -8.98 -9.13
N VAL A 21 10.54 -8.17 -9.99
CA VAL A 21 11.64 -7.27 -9.64
C VAL A 21 11.17 -6.16 -8.72
N VAL A 22 9.97 -5.60 -8.92
CA VAL A 22 9.43 -4.55 -8.05
C VAL A 22 9.28 -5.03 -6.60
N PRO A 23 8.59 -6.14 -6.28
CA PRO A 23 8.50 -6.61 -4.91
C PRO A 23 9.85 -7.09 -4.37
N LEU A 24 10.74 -7.68 -5.17
CA LEU A 24 12.08 -8.05 -4.72
C LEU A 24 12.93 -6.83 -4.34
N ALA A 25 12.87 -5.76 -5.14
CA ALA A 25 13.54 -4.50 -4.86
C ALA A 25 12.95 -3.85 -3.60
N LEU A 26 11.62 -3.86 -3.44
CA LEU A 26 10.95 -3.37 -2.25
C LEU A 26 11.35 -4.17 -1.01
N LEU A 27 11.46 -5.50 -1.12
CA LEU A 27 11.88 -6.39 -0.05
C LEU A 27 13.34 -6.14 0.35
N ALA A 28 14.24 -5.99 -0.63
CA ALA A 28 15.63 -5.63 -0.40
C ALA A 28 15.74 -4.24 0.26
N PHE A 29 14.95 -3.27 -0.18
CA PHE A 29 14.88 -1.95 0.42
C PHE A 29 14.37 -2.00 1.86
N CYS A 30 13.36 -2.82 2.15
CA CYS A 30 12.88 -3.08 3.51
C CYS A 30 13.92 -3.79 4.38
N LEU A 31 14.74 -4.68 3.84
CA LEU A 31 15.77 -5.37 4.62
C LEU A 31 17.02 -4.50 4.84
N TRP A 32 17.15 -3.40 4.10
CA TRP A 32 18.30 -2.51 4.18
C TRP A 32 18.25 -1.62 5.44
N PRO A 33 19.19 -1.76 6.40
CA PRO A 33 19.10 -1.12 7.72
C PRO A 33 19.21 0.42 7.68
N THR A 34 19.90 0.98 6.68
CA THR A 34 19.96 2.44 6.51
C THR A 34 18.67 2.99 5.90
N GLY A 35 18.04 2.23 5.00
CA GLY A 35 16.75 2.59 4.38
C GLY A 35 15.63 2.54 5.41
N GLN A 36 15.64 1.52 6.28
CA GLN A 36 14.76 1.44 7.44
C GLN A 36 14.88 2.65 8.36
N ARG A 37 16.09 3.10 8.68
CA ARG A 37 16.28 4.32 9.49
C ARG A 37 15.73 5.58 8.83
N GLN A 38 15.90 5.72 7.51
CA GLN A 38 15.32 6.84 6.77
C GLN A 38 13.80 6.79 6.73
N CYS A 39 13.21 5.59 6.57
CA CYS A 39 11.77 5.39 6.60
C CYS A 39 11.19 5.75 7.97
N VAL A 40 11.80 5.28 9.07
CA VAL A 40 11.37 5.60 10.45
C VAL A 40 11.54 7.09 10.76
N PHE A 41 12.63 7.71 10.31
CA PHE A 41 12.83 9.14 10.50
C PHE A 41 11.79 9.97 9.73
N PHE A 42 11.53 9.61 8.47
CA PHE A 42 10.53 10.26 7.64
C PHE A 42 9.12 10.07 8.22
N ASP A 43 8.80 8.86 8.67
CA ASP A 43 7.55 8.52 9.35
C ASP A 43 7.35 9.42 10.58
N GLY A 44 8.32 9.47 11.49
CA GLY A 44 8.26 10.35 12.65
C GLY A 44 8.13 11.84 12.27
N TRP A 45 8.91 12.30 11.29
CA TRP A 45 8.88 13.70 10.86
C TRP A 45 7.54 14.10 10.23
N LEU A 46 6.91 13.22 9.45
CA LEU A 46 5.66 13.50 8.75
C LEU A 46 4.43 13.26 9.64
N PHE A 47 4.41 12.15 10.38
CA PHE A 47 3.25 11.77 11.17
C PHE A 47 3.15 12.54 12.49
N HIS A 48 4.25 13.02 13.07
CA HIS A 48 4.19 13.84 14.28
C HIS A 48 3.35 15.14 14.10
N PRO A 49 3.58 15.97 13.06
CA PRO A 49 2.77 17.15 12.82
C PRO A 49 1.35 16.81 12.35
N LEU A 50 1.17 15.73 11.57
CA LEU A 50 -0.17 15.29 11.14
C LEU A 50 -1.02 14.76 12.30
N ASN A 51 -0.38 14.18 13.33
CA ASN A 51 -1.06 13.63 14.49
C ASN A 51 -1.34 14.63 15.61
N SER A 52 -0.52 15.67 15.76
CA SER A 52 -0.75 16.76 16.73
C SER A 52 -2.20 17.32 16.73
N PRO A 53 -2.81 17.64 15.57
CA PRO A 53 -4.18 18.16 15.53
C PRO A 53 -5.30 17.13 15.75
N LEU A 54 -5.02 15.82 15.86
CA LEU A 54 -6.08 14.82 16.12
C LEU A 54 -6.75 15.03 17.48
N ALA A 55 -6.01 15.50 18.48
CA ALA A 55 -6.54 15.72 19.82
C ALA A 55 -7.46 16.94 19.92
N THR A 56 -7.35 17.88 18.98
CA THR A 56 -7.99 19.21 19.09
C THR A 56 -9.00 19.46 17.97
N ASN A 57 -8.86 18.81 16.81
CA ASN A 57 -9.73 19.04 15.66
C ASN A 57 -10.53 17.78 15.28
N PRO A 58 -11.83 17.71 15.62
CA PRO A 58 -12.65 16.52 15.36
C PRO A 58 -12.89 16.28 13.86
N ILE A 59 -12.89 17.32 13.03
CA ILE A 59 -13.02 17.18 11.57
C ILE A 59 -11.77 16.52 11.00
N TRP A 60 -10.59 17.00 11.41
CA TRP A 60 -9.32 16.40 11.01
C TRP A 60 -9.22 14.95 11.46
N LEU A 61 -9.63 14.63 12.68
CA LEU A 61 -9.70 13.25 13.18
C LEU A 61 -10.55 12.35 12.28
N HIS A 62 -11.75 12.80 11.88
CA HIS A 62 -12.61 12.00 11.00
C HIS A 62 -12.04 11.82 9.60
N ILE A 63 -11.44 12.86 9.01
CA ILE A 63 -10.74 12.76 7.72
C ILE A 63 -9.60 11.76 7.81
N TRP A 64 -8.79 11.84 8.86
CA TRP A 64 -7.69 10.92 9.12
C TRP A 64 -8.15 9.47 9.30
N ALA A 65 -9.25 9.27 10.03
CA ALA A 65 -9.83 7.96 10.27
C ALA A 65 -10.33 7.32 8.97
N ILE A 66 -11.01 8.10 8.11
CA ILE A 66 -11.51 7.61 6.81
C ILE A 66 -10.35 7.34 5.85
N ALA A 67 -9.36 8.25 5.78
CA ALA A 67 -8.21 8.10 4.89
C ALA A 67 -7.29 6.93 5.29
N SER A 68 -7.22 6.63 6.58
CA SER A 68 -6.40 5.52 7.11
C SER A 68 -7.13 4.17 7.13
N LEU A 69 -8.43 4.17 6.83
CA LEU A 69 -9.23 2.96 6.79
C LEU A 69 -8.73 2.11 5.61
N ARG A 70 -8.30 0.88 5.89
CA ARG A 70 -7.92 -0.03 4.80
C ARG A 70 -9.19 -0.30 3.99
N PRO A 71 -9.09 -0.37 2.65
CA PRO A 71 -10.26 -0.65 1.80
C PRO A 71 -11.03 -1.92 2.23
N PHE A 72 -10.32 -2.90 2.80
CA PHE A 72 -10.87 -4.14 3.32
C PHE A 72 -11.67 -3.99 4.62
N ASP A 73 -11.30 -3.04 5.50
CA ASP A 73 -12.03 -2.77 6.75
C ASP A 73 -13.40 -2.13 6.46
N ALA A 74 -13.52 -1.39 5.36
CA ALA A 74 -14.79 -0.82 4.90
C ALA A 74 -15.75 -1.90 4.33
N VAL A 75 -15.21 -2.89 3.62
CA VAL A 75 -16.01 -3.95 2.97
C VAL A 75 -16.43 -5.05 3.96
N GLY A 76 -15.60 -5.40 4.94
CA GLY A 76 -15.92 -6.43 5.94
C GLY A 76 -17.11 -6.08 6.85
N ARG A 77 -17.44 -4.78 6.98
CA ARG A 77 -18.62 -4.31 7.73
C ARG A 77 -19.94 -4.49 6.96
N TRP A 78 -19.89 -4.74 5.64
CA TRP A 78 -21.08 -4.95 4.79
C TRP A 78 -21.55 -6.40 4.68
N PHE A 79 -20.71 -7.38 5.00
CA PHE A 79 -21.04 -8.82 4.89
C PHE A 79 -21.57 -9.46 6.17
N ARG A 80 -21.80 -8.67 7.22
CA ARG A 80 -22.25 -9.14 8.54
C ARG A 80 -23.58 -8.50 8.96
N GLY A 81 -24.47 -8.29 7.98
CA GLY A 81 -25.87 -7.92 8.18
C GLY A 81 -26.75 -9.16 8.27
#